data_AF-A0A6N9ACC3-F1
#
_entry.id   AF-A0A6N9ACC3-F1
#
_cell.length_a   1.000
_cell.length_b   1.000
_cell.length_c   1.000
_cell.angle_alpha   90.00
_cell.angle_beta   90.00
_cell.angle_gamma   90.00
#
_symmetry.space_group_name_H-M   'P 1'
#
loop_
_entity.id
_entity.type
_entity.pdbx_description
1 polymer ?
#
loop_
_entity_poly.entity_id
_entity_poly.type
_entity_poly.pdbx_seq_one_letter_code
_entity_poly.pdbx_strand_id
1 'polypeptide(L)'
;MATRTVRLDDDAEATLRDLQRRTGQSISNVMRRALRAYSAELDADVRLRPAEVYEKLGLPGEGGYALAPAVRAKEALAEIIRKKHSR
;
A
#
# COMPACT_ATOMS: atom_id res chain seq x y z
N MET A 1 -21.61 26.00 9.42
CA MET A 1 -20.67 25.42 8.44
C MET A 1 -20.23 26.54 7.51
N ALA A 2 -18.94 26.81 7.41
CA ALA A 2 -18.45 27.79 6.44
C ALA A 2 -18.43 27.14 5.05
N THR A 3 -19.26 27.64 4.13
CA THR A 3 -19.19 27.27 2.71
C THR A 3 -18.00 28.00 2.09
N ARG A 4 -16.94 27.26 1.76
CA ARG A 4 -15.86 27.74 0.89
C ARG A 4 -16.18 27.32 -0.54
N THR A 5 -16.32 28.30 -1.42
CA THR A 5 -16.51 28.07 -2.85
C THR A 5 -15.15 27.81 -3.48
N VAL A 6 -15.01 26.68 -4.17
CA VAL A 6 -13.81 26.33 -4.95
C VAL A 6 -14.18 26.41 -6.41
N ARG A 7 -13.40 27.16 -7.21
CA ARG A 7 -13.51 27.15 -8.67
C ARG A 7 -12.54 26.10 -9.21
N LEU A 8 -13.04 25.30 -10.13
CA LEU A 8 -12.24 24.38 -10.94
C LEU A 8 -11.84 25.11 -12.23
N ASP A 9 -10.71 24.73 -12.81
CA ASP A 9 -10.39 25.07 -14.19
C ASP A 9 -11.27 24.28 -15.16
N ASP A 10 -11.24 24.69 -16.44
CA ASP A 10 -12.11 24.13 -17.47
C ASP A 10 -11.88 22.62 -17.67
N ASP A 11 -10.64 22.16 -17.53
CA ASP A 11 -10.25 20.75 -17.70
C ASP A 11 -10.78 19.88 -16.55
N ALA A 12 -10.64 20.36 -15.31
CA ALA A 12 -11.17 19.70 -14.13
C ALA A 12 -12.69 19.68 -14.14
N GLU A 13 -13.35 20.74 -14.60
CA GLU A 13 -14.80 20.78 -14.74
C GLU A 13 -15.30 19.80 -15.82
N ALA A 14 -14.61 19.72 -16.97
CA ALA A 14 -14.92 18.74 -18.01
C ALA A 14 -14.79 17.30 -17.49
N THR A 15 -13.73 17.01 -16.75
CA THR A 15 -13.48 15.70 -16.12
C THR A 15 -14.58 15.35 -15.12
N LEU A 16 -14.96 16.29 -14.26
CA LEU A 16 -16.02 16.10 -13.27
C LEU A 16 -17.37 15.79 -13.94
N ARG A 17 -17.71 16.50 -15.03
CA ARG A 17 -18.93 16.24 -15.81
C ARG A 17 -18.90 14.86 -16.46
N ASP A 18 -17.76 14.43 -17.01
CA ASP A 18 -17.64 13.09 -17.58
C ASP A 18 -17.86 11.99 -16.54
N LEU A 19 -17.19 12.13 -15.38
CA LEU A 19 -17.37 11.21 -14.25
C LEU A 19 -18.82 11.19 -13.77
N GLN A 20 -19.49 12.34 -13.73
CA GLN A 20 -20.89 12.41 -13.36
C GLN A 20 -21.78 11.62 -14.33
N ARG A 21 -21.59 11.79 -15.65
CA ARG A 21 -22.35 11.06 -16.68
C ARG A 21 -22.12 9.55 -16.61
N ARG A 22 -20.88 9.13 -16.40
CA ARG A 22 -20.51 7.70 -16.39
C ARG A 22 -20.96 6.99 -15.11
N THR A 23 -20.95 7.68 -13.98
CA THR A 23 -21.28 7.08 -12.67
C THR A 23 -22.73 7.28 -12.26
N GLY A 24 -23.44 8.25 -12.87
CA GLY A 24 -24.79 8.65 -12.46
C GLY A 24 -24.85 9.27 -11.06
N GLN A 25 -23.71 9.62 -10.46
CA GLN A 25 -23.65 10.14 -9.10
C GLN A 25 -23.78 11.66 -9.06
N SER A 26 -24.09 12.21 -7.89
CA SER A 26 -24.01 13.66 -7.66
C SER A 26 -22.56 14.14 -7.62
N ILE A 27 -22.33 15.40 -7.99
CA ILE A 27 -21.01 16.05 -7.92
C ILE A 27 -20.36 15.85 -6.54
N SER A 28 -21.12 16.03 -5.46
CA SER A 28 -20.60 15.87 -4.10
C SER A 28 -20.12 14.45 -3.80
N ASN A 29 -20.78 13.42 -4.35
CA ASN A 29 -20.35 12.03 -4.16
C ASN A 29 -19.11 11.69 -4.98
N VAL A 30 -19.03 12.17 -6.23
CA VAL A 30 -17.85 12.03 -7.07
C VAL A 30 -16.64 12.69 -6.40
N MET A 31 -16.79 13.94 -5.94
CA MET A 31 -15.73 14.67 -5.24
C MET A 31 -15.31 14.00 -3.93
N ARG A 32 -16.26 13.52 -3.13
CA ARG A 32 -15.95 12.77 -1.89
C ARG A 32 -15.11 11.52 -2.20
N ARG A 33 -15.44 10.81 -3.27
CA ARG A 33 -14.72 9.60 -3.67
C ARG A 33 -13.33 9.92 -4.22
N ALA A 34 -13.20 11.00 -5.00
CA ALA A 34 -11.92 11.49 -5.50
C ALA A 34 -10.98 11.88 -4.35
N LEU A 35 -11.46 12.64 -3.36
CA LEU A 35 -10.65 13.03 -2.20
C LEU A 35 -10.19 11.85 -1.35
N ARG A 36 -11.06 10.84 -1.19
CA ARG A 36 -10.70 9.60 -0.49
C ARG A 36 -9.66 8.79 -1.25
N ALA A 37 -9.77 8.71 -2.58
CA ALA A 37 -8.79 8.03 -3.42
C ALA A 37 -7.41 8.71 -3.31
N TYR A 38 -7.37 10.04 -3.44
CA TYR A 38 -6.13 10.79 -3.31
C TYR A 38 -5.50 10.67 -1.92
N SER A 39 -6.31 10.71 -0.85
CA SER A 39 -5.81 10.44 0.51
C SER A 39 -5.23 9.03 0.66
N ALA A 40 -5.86 8.03 0.03
CA ALA A 40 -5.39 6.66 0.07
C ALA A 40 -4.09 6.46 -0.74
N GLU A 41 -3.92 7.18 -1.84
CA GLU A 41 -2.66 7.21 -2.62
C GLU A 41 -1.52 7.80 -1.77
N LEU A 42 -1.76 8.92 -1.10
CA LEU A 42 -0.77 9.51 -0.18
C LEU A 42 -0.44 8.57 0.99
N ASP A 43 -1.43 7.89 1.54
CA ASP A 43 -1.21 6.87 2.57
C ASP A 43 -0.43 5.66 2.02
N ALA A 44 -0.66 5.25 0.77
CA ALA A 44 0.01 4.12 0.14
C ALA A 44 1.48 4.41 -0.15
N ASP A 45 1.80 5.61 -0.64
CA ASP A 45 3.18 6.07 -0.84
C ASP A 45 3.97 6.13 0.48
N VAL A 46 3.28 6.30 1.62
CA VAL A 46 3.90 6.33 2.96
C VAL A 46 4.02 4.92 3.58
N ARG A 47 3.28 3.91 3.11
CA ARG A 47 3.02 2.64 3.85
C ARG A 47 3.62 1.36 3.28
N LEU A 48 4.54 1.43 2.34
CA LEU A 48 5.28 0.22 1.96
C LEU A 48 6.76 0.43 2.15
N ARG A 49 7.18 0.37 3.41
CA ARG A 49 8.58 0.05 3.69
C ARG A 49 8.81 -1.37 3.16
N PRO A 50 9.91 -1.65 2.43
CA PRO A 50 10.18 -2.98 1.90
C PRO A 50 10.00 -4.11 2.92
N ALA A 51 10.34 -3.86 4.20
CA ALA A 51 10.12 -4.77 5.33
C ALA A 51 8.66 -5.27 5.46
N GLU A 52 7.67 -4.40 5.25
CA GLU A 52 6.25 -4.71 5.41
C GLU A 52 5.71 -5.59 4.26
N VAL A 53 6.38 -5.58 3.10
CA VAL A 53 6.10 -6.50 1.98
C VAL A 53 6.59 -7.90 2.31
N TYR A 54 7.79 -8.03 2.89
CA TYR A 54 8.34 -9.34 3.28
C TYR A 54 7.51 -10.01 4.37
N GLU A 55 7.01 -9.24 5.34
CA GLU A 55 6.15 -9.75 6.41
C GLU A 55 4.83 -10.33 5.89
N LYS A 56 4.17 -9.66 4.92
CA LYS A 56 2.92 -10.16 4.30
C LYS A 56 3.09 -11.42 3.47
N LEU A 57 4.29 -11.65 2.91
CA LEU A 57 4.62 -12.86 2.16
C LEU A 57 4.94 -14.06 3.05
N GLY A 58 4.83 -13.92 4.38
CA GLY A 58 5.22 -14.96 5.33
C GLY A 58 6.73 -15.20 5.33
N LEU A 59 7.51 -14.19 4.95
CA LEU A 59 8.98 -14.19 4.98
C LEU A 59 9.43 -13.34 6.18
N PRO A 60 9.44 -13.91 7.41
CA PRO A 60 9.89 -13.16 8.58
C PRO A 60 11.37 -12.83 8.43
N GLY A 61 11.69 -11.55 8.24
CA GLY A 61 13.05 -11.04 8.19
C GLY A 61 13.17 -9.70 7.46
N GLU A 62 14.19 -8.91 7.84
CA GLU A 62 14.64 -7.73 7.09
C GLU A 62 15.21 -8.17 5.73
N GLY A 63 14.32 -8.43 4.76
CA GLY A 63 14.68 -8.72 3.37
C GLY A 63 14.91 -10.19 3.05
N GLY A 64 13.87 -10.85 2.50
CA GLY A 64 13.94 -11.94 1.52
C GLY A 64 14.58 -13.28 1.88
N TYR A 65 15.50 -13.33 2.83
CA TYR A 65 16.22 -14.48 3.34
C TYR A 65 16.67 -14.04 4.76
N ALA A 66 16.26 -14.64 5.86
CA ALA A 66 16.76 -15.94 6.24
C ALA A 66 16.45 -16.17 7.74
N LEU A 67 16.33 -17.44 8.11
CA LEU A 67 16.30 -17.92 9.50
C LEU A 67 17.54 -17.48 10.33
N ALA A 68 18.56 -16.90 9.70
CA ALA A 68 19.72 -16.27 10.32
C ALA A 68 20.39 -15.28 9.33
N PRO A 69 21.12 -14.24 9.80
CA PRO A 69 21.90 -13.36 8.92
C PRO A 69 22.80 -14.14 7.95
N ALA A 70 23.00 -13.62 6.73
CA ALA A 70 23.79 -14.29 5.67
C ALA A 70 25.18 -14.75 6.14
N VAL A 71 25.80 -13.97 7.03
CA VAL A 71 27.12 -14.26 7.63
C VAL A 71 27.12 -15.56 8.44
N ARG A 72 25.96 -15.98 8.95
CA ARG A 72 25.77 -17.19 9.79
C ARG A 72 24.89 -18.25 9.12
N ALA A 73 24.65 -18.15 7.81
CA ALA A 73 23.75 -19.06 7.10
C ALA A 73 24.18 -20.54 7.20
N LYS A 74 25.49 -20.81 7.16
CA LYS A 74 26.03 -22.18 7.29
C LYS A 74 25.83 -22.76 8.70
N GLU A 75 25.97 -21.94 9.74
CA GLU A 75 25.77 -22.33 11.14
C GLU A 75 24.30 -22.67 11.39
N ALA A 76 23.40 -21.80 10.93
CA ALA A 76 21.96 -21.99 11.05
C ALA A 76 21.48 -23.25 10.32
N LEU A 77 22.00 -23.50 9.11
CA LEU A 77 21.69 -24.72 8.36
C LEU A 77 22.15 -25.98 9.11
N ALA A 78 23.36 -25.97 9.67
CA ALA A 78 23.88 -27.10 10.45
C ALA A 78 23.04 -27.39 11.71
N GLU A 79 22.54 -26.36 12.38
CA GLU A 79 21.63 -26.51 13.53
C GLU A 79 20.29 -27.14 13.12
N ILE A 80 19.70 -26.68 12.01
CA ILE A 80 18.44 -27.22 11.48
C ILE A 80 18.59 -28.70 11.11
N ILE A 81 19.67 -29.07 10.42
CA ILE A 81 19.95 -30.46 10.05
C ILE A 81 20.13 -31.34 11.29
N ARG A 82 20.89 -30.88 12.29
CA ARG A 82 21.04 -31.60 13.57
C ARG A 82 19.71 -31.83 14.26
N LYS A 83 18.88 -30.79 14.40
CA LYS A 83 17.52 -30.90 14.99
C LYS A 83 16.64 -31.90 14.25
N LYS A 84 16.77 -32.00 12.92
CA LYS A 84 16.01 -32.95 12.10
C LYS A 84 16.50 -34.40 12.24
N HIS A 85 17.78 -34.62 12.47
CA HIS A 85 18.38 -35.96 12.63
C HIS A 85 18.45 -36.46 14.09
N SER A 86 18.23 -35.58 15.07
CA SER A 86 18.04 -35.98 16.48
C SER A 86 16.58 -36.34 16.81
N ARG A 87 15.75 -36.60 15.80
CA ARG A 87 14.34 -36.97 15.93
C ARG A 87 14.09 -38.34 15.33
#